data_AF-A0A8X6L585-F1
#
_entry.id   AF-A0A8X6L585-F1
#
_cell.length_a   1.000
_cell.length_b   1.000
_cell.length_c   1.000
_cell.angle_alpha   90.00
_cell.angle_beta   90.00
_cell.angle_gamma   90.00
#
_symmetry.space_group_name_H-M   'P 1'
#
loop_
_entity.id
_entity.type
_entity.pdbx_description
1 polymer ?
#
loop_
_entity_poly.entity_id
_entity_poly.type
_entity_poly.pdbx_seq_one_letter_code
_entity_poly.pdbx_strand_id
1 'polypeptide(L)' 'MLKAILLLSLVALATCGLLGGFETVDVNDEEVVAAANHAAEGLSKQFSGKFHHKLAKVSQGQAT' A
#
# COMPACT_ATOMS: atom_id res chain seq x y z
N MET A 1 -28.24 9.70 -27.70
CA MET A 1 -28.29 10.12 -26.29
C MET A 1 -28.14 8.94 -25.34
N LEU A 2 -29.05 7.95 -25.34
CA LEU A 2 -28.99 6.79 -24.42
C LEU A 2 -27.68 5.97 -24.51
N LYS A 3 -27.18 5.73 -25.73
CA LYS A 3 -25.96 4.96 -25.97
C LYS A 3 -24.70 5.61 -25.37
N ALA A 4 -24.65 6.94 -25.34
CA ALA A 4 -23.54 7.68 -24.74
C ALA A 4 -23.59 7.60 -23.20
N ILE A 5 -24.78 7.69 -22.61
CA ILE A 5 -24.98 7.55 -21.16
C ILE A 5 -24.58 6.13 -20.70
N LEU A 6 -24.97 5.11 -21.46
CA LEU A 6 -24.66 3.72 -21.14
C LEU A 6 -23.15 3.43 -21.21
N LEU A 7 -22.45 4.01 -22.21
CA LEU A 7 -20.99 3.93 -22.30
C LEU A 7 -20.30 4.67 -21.16
N LEU A 8 -20.77 5.86 -20.77
CA LEU A 8 -20.21 6.61 -19.65
C LEU A 8 -20.38 5.87 -18.31
N SER A 9 -21.53 5.25 -18.08
CA SER A 9 -21.77 4.45 -16.88
C SER A 9 -20.87 3.21 -16.81
N LEU A 10 -20.62 2.56 -17.95
CA LEU A 10 -19.75 1.39 -18.01
C LEU A 10 -18.28 1.75 -17.74
N VAL A 11 -17.82 2.88 -18.27
CA VAL A 11 -16.49 3.43 -18.00
C VAL A 11 -16.34 3.80 -16.54
N ALA A 12 -17.33 4.49 -15.95
CA ALA A 12 -17.30 4.85 -14.53
C ALA A 12 -17.20 3.61 -13.62
N LEU A 13 -17.98 2.56 -13.91
CA LEU A 13 -17.96 1.31 -13.14
C LEU A 13 -16.61 0.57 -13.27
N ALA A 14 -16.00 0.58 -14.47
CA ALA A 14 -14.67 0.03 -14.68
C ALA A 14 -13.57 0.83 -13.94
N THR A 15 -13.69 2.15 -13.87
CA THR A 15 -12.74 3.00 -13.13
C THR A 15 -12.87 2.90 -11.62
N CYS A 16 -14.08 2.61 -11.10
CA CYS A 16 -14.28 2.40 -9.66
C CYS A 16 -13.54 1.17 -9.12
N GLY A 17 -13.36 0.13 -9.93
CA GLY A 17 -12.54 -1.04 -9.55
C GLY A 17 -11.04 -0.85 -9.77
N LEU A 18 -10.63 0.22 -10.45
CA LEU A 18 -9.22 0.48 -10.79
C LEU A 18 -8.50 1.33 -9.74
N LEU A 19 -9.23 2.19 -9.02
CA LEU A 19 -8.72 2.84 -7.81
C LEU A 19 -8.79 1.82 -6.67
N GLY A 20 -7.80 0.91 -6.61
CA GLY A 20 -7.59 0.05 -5.44
C GLY A 20 -7.69 0.87 -4.16
N GLY A 21 -8.52 0.41 -3.23
CA GLY A 21 -8.73 1.06 -1.94
C GLY A 21 -7.64 0.65 -0.95
N PHE A 22 -7.53 1.37 0.17
CA PHE A 22 -6.67 0.93 1.26
C PHE A 22 -7.47 0.06 2.22
N GLU A 23 -6.97 -1.15 2.49
CA GLU A 23 -7.51 -2.04 3.52
C GLU A 23 -6.57 -2.10 4.73
N THR A 24 -7.14 -2.10 5.93
CA THR A 24 -6.38 -2.30 7.16
C THR A 24 -5.92 -3.74 7.23
N VAL A 25 -4.60 -3.94 7.35
CA VAL A 25 -3.98 -5.27 7.43
C VAL A 25 -3.53 -5.58 8.85
N ASP A 26 -3.52 -6.86 9.21
CA ASP A 26 -2.99 -7.29 10.50
C ASP A 26 -1.49 -7.02 10.58
N VAL A 27 -1.06 -6.46 11.69
CA VAL A 27 0.34 -6.06 11.91
C VAL A 27 1.26 -7.24 12.18
N ASN A 28 0.68 -8.42 12.46
CA ASN A 28 1.41 -9.67 12.65
C ASN A 28 1.46 -10.53 11.38
N ASP A 29 0.82 -10.08 10.31
CA ASP A 29 0.88 -10.76 9.01
C ASP A 29 2.34 -10.81 8.53
N GLU A 30 2.77 -11.99 8.06
CA GLU A 30 4.13 -12.22 7.61
C GLU A 30 4.52 -11.29 6.46
N GLU A 31 3.59 -10.97 5.56
CA GLU A 31 3.84 -10.05 4.44
C GLU A 31 4.00 -8.61 4.92
N VAL A 32 3.21 -8.19 5.91
CA VAL A 32 3.31 -6.85 6.52
C VAL A 32 4.63 -6.68 7.26
N VAL A 33 5.06 -7.70 8.00
CA VAL A 33 6.35 -7.71 8.70
C VAL A 33 7.51 -7.72 7.71
N ALA A 34 7.42 -8.48 6.62
CA ALA A 34 8.43 -8.48 5.57
C ALA A 34 8.55 -7.11 4.89
N ALA A 35 7.43 -6.49 4.54
CA ALA A 35 7.39 -5.15 3.94
C ALA A 35 7.97 -4.09 4.89
N ALA A 36 7.62 -4.14 6.18
CA ALA A 36 8.15 -3.23 7.19
C ALA A 36 9.66 -3.39 7.41
N ASN A 37 10.17 -4.62 7.39
CA ASN A 37 11.61 -4.89 7.45
C ASN A 37 12.35 -4.35 6.22
N HIS A 38 11.78 -4.55 5.04
CA HIS A 38 12.35 -4.02 3.80
C HIS A 38 12.43 -2.48 3.82
N ALA A 39 11.38 -1.82 4.29
CA ALA A 39 11.35 -0.38 4.46
C ALA A 39 12.42 0.12 5.46
N ALA A 40 12.58 -0.57 6.60
CA ALA A 40 13.60 -0.23 7.59
C ALA A 40 15.03 -0.38 7.03
N GLU A 41 15.29 -1.40 6.22
CA GLU A 41 16.58 -1.59 5.55
C GLU A 41 16.83 -0.49 4.51
N GLY A 42 15.83 -0.15 3.70
CA GLY A 42 15.90 0.96 2.74
C GLY A 42 16.23 2.28 3.43
N LEU A 43 15.56 2.57 4.56
CA LEU A 43 15.83 3.75 5.38
C LEU A 43 17.25 3.73 5.93
N SER A 44 17.73 2.58 6.42
CA SER A 44 19.10 2.43 6.90
C SER A 44 20.15 2.69 5.82
N LYS A 45 19.84 2.44 4.54
CA LYS A 45 20.74 2.71 3.42
C LYS A 45 20.73 4.18 2.99
N GLN A 46 19.57 4.85 3.10
CA GLN A 46 19.46 6.30 2.80
C GLN A 46 20.20 7.16 3.82
N PHE A 47 20.16 6.79 5.10
CA PHE A 47 20.89 7.48 6.14
C PHE A 47 22.29 6.88 6.26
N SER A 48 23.28 7.54 5.65
CA SER A 48 24.71 7.19 5.71
C SER A 48 25.35 7.51 7.08
N GLY A 49 24.65 7.19 8.16
CA GLY A 49 25.08 7.37 9.54
C GLY A 49 25.75 6.11 10.11
N LYS A 50 26.46 6.26 11.23
CA LYS A 50 27.04 5.13 11.99
C LYS A 50 25.99 4.18 12.59
N PHE A 51 24.72 4.59 12.61
CA PHE A 51 23.64 3.87 13.27
C PHE A 51 22.76 3.20 12.21
N HIS A 52 22.72 1.88 12.24
CA HIS A 52 21.86 1.10 11.38
C HIS A 52 20.43 1.12 11.92
N HIS A 53 19.47 1.45 11.06
CA HIS A 53 18.06 1.38 11.42
C HIS A 53 17.56 -0.06 11.27
N LYS A 54 16.82 -0.55 12.28
CA LYS A 54 16.16 -1.86 12.27
C LYS A 54 14.69 -1.69 12.62
N LEU A 55 13.86 -2.60 12.12
CA LEU A 55 12.45 -2.65 12.49
C LEU A 55 12.32 -2.93 14.00
N ALA A 56 11.69 -2.02 14.73
CA ALA A 56 11.47 -2.15 16.17
C ALA A 56 10.10 -2.80 16.47
N LYS A 57 9.03 -2.26 15.89
CA LYS A 57 7.65 -2.74 16.06
C LYS A 57 6.77 -2.17 14.96
N VAL A 58 5.86 -2.99 14.42
CA VAL A 58 4.76 -2.53 13.56
C VAL A 58 3.57 -2.19 14.46
N SER A 59 3.05 -0.96 14.39
CA SER A 59 1.91 -0.50 15.20
C SER A 59 0.61 -0.40 14.41
N GLN A 60 0.69 -0.19 13.09
CA GLN A 60 -0.44 -0.08 12.18
C GLN A 60 0.03 -0.41 10.76
N GLY A 61 -0.85 -0.99 9.94
CA GLY A 61 -0.58 -1.27 8.53
C GLY A 61 -1.83 -1.02 7.66
N GLN A 62 -1.58 -0.58 6.42
CA GLN A 62 -2.58 -0.50 5.36
C GLN A 62 -1.96 -1.02 4.07
N ALA A 63 -2.71 -1.80 3.30
CA ALA A 63 -2.31 -2.31 2.00
C ALA A 63 -3.31 -1.87 0.92
N THR A 64 -2.86 -1.81 -0.33
CA THR A 64 -3.63 -1.39 -1.52
C THR A 64 -3.86 -2.54 -2.47
#